data_AF-A0A2G9SB66-F1
#
_entry.id   AF-A0A2G9SB66-F1
#
_cell.length_a   1.000
_cell.length_b   1.000
_cell.length_c   1.000
_cell.angle_alpha   90.00
_cell.angle_beta   90.00
_cell.angle_gamma   90.00
#
_symmetry.space_group_name_H-M   'P 1'
#
loop_
_entity.id
_entity.type
_entity.pdbx_description
1 polymer ?
#
loop_
_entity_poly.entity_id
_entity_poly.type
_entity_poly.pdbx_seq_one_letter_code
_entity_poly.pdbx_strand_id
1 'polypeptide(L)'
;MGFVLILNLILNFLELYLKGCFSSPLFNRETRLGRNGVEEIKRHLFFKNDQWAWETLRDAVAPVVPDLTSDVDTSNFDDLEEDKGDEETFPMPKAFVGNQLPFVGFTYYSNRQYLADPAENPDDNRSSSKVDKNLVENLQKSIYQLEEQLHNEMQLKDEMEQKCRMSNIKLDKIMKELDEEGNQRKNLESVVSQTEKEKMMLQHRLNEYQRKAEQEMSTLKDQLEDLKKVSQNSQITNEKIIQLQKQLDEANDFLRAESDTAARLRKGQNEMTKTIAQLEALNRELQDRCRLLESAKLQVEKDFFQLQAALDSERRDRNQGSEMIGDLQARMTSLQEELKHLKHNLERAELDRKEALDLLNRSEKVSCLKRCAYPSIVCTCLYP
;
A
#
# COMPACT_ATOMS: atom_id res chain seq x y z
N MET A 1 -14.75 -42.88 34.87
CA MET A 1 -14.64 -41.74 35.81
C MET A 1 -13.23 -41.37 36.29
N GLY A 2 -12.17 -42.18 36.10
CA GLY A 2 -10.81 -41.79 36.53
C GLY A 2 -10.01 -40.92 35.55
N PHE A 3 -10.42 -40.83 34.28
CA PHE A 3 -9.64 -40.18 33.22
C PHE A 3 -9.70 -38.66 33.25
N VAL A 4 -10.85 -38.08 33.64
CA VAL A 4 -11.06 -36.62 33.66
C VAL A 4 -10.28 -35.94 34.78
N LEU A 5 -10.16 -36.59 35.95
CA LEU A 5 -9.30 -36.10 37.04
C LEU A 5 -7.82 -36.09 36.64
N ILE A 6 -7.37 -37.10 35.88
CA ILE A 6 -5.98 -37.17 35.39
C ILE A 6 -5.74 -36.12 34.30
N LEU A 7 -6.68 -35.93 33.36
CA LEU A 7 -6.55 -34.89 32.32
C LEU A 7 -6.54 -33.49 32.91
N ASN A 8 -7.37 -33.21 33.92
CA ASN A 8 -7.37 -31.91 34.61
C ASN A 8 -6.11 -31.70 35.45
N LEU A 9 -5.55 -32.75 36.06
CA LEU A 9 -4.23 -32.69 36.69
C LEU A 9 -3.15 -32.36 35.66
N ILE A 10 -3.20 -32.94 34.46
CA ILE A 10 -2.23 -32.69 33.37
C ILE A 10 -2.41 -31.29 32.76
N LEU A 11 -3.64 -30.81 32.57
CA LEU A 11 -3.96 -29.47 32.07
C LEU A 11 -3.58 -28.39 33.09
N ASN A 12 -3.82 -28.61 34.38
CA ASN A 12 -3.31 -27.74 35.44
C ASN A 12 -1.78 -27.80 35.56
N PHE A 13 -1.16 -28.95 35.25
CA PHE A 13 0.30 -29.07 35.12
C PHE A 13 0.86 -28.26 33.93
N LEU A 14 0.06 -28.08 32.87
CA LEU A 14 0.38 -27.19 31.75
C LEU A 14 0.12 -25.71 32.10
N GLU A 15 -0.88 -25.38 32.90
CA GLU A 15 -1.13 -23.99 33.33
C GLU A 15 -0.04 -23.50 34.32
N LEU A 16 0.49 -24.42 35.13
CA LEU A 16 1.73 -24.27 35.90
C LEU A 16 2.97 -23.91 35.06
N TYR A 17 3.00 -24.35 33.81
CA TYR A 17 4.04 -24.06 32.83
C TYR A 17 4.04 -22.58 32.43
N LEU A 18 2.85 -21.96 32.40
CA LEU A 18 2.65 -20.57 31.99
C LEU A 18 2.85 -19.55 33.13
N LYS A 19 2.65 -19.96 34.40
CA LYS A 19 2.78 -19.09 35.59
C LYS A 19 4.17 -19.09 36.26
N GLY A 20 5.20 -19.63 35.60
CA GLY A 20 6.60 -19.44 36.00
C GLY A 20 7.06 -20.21 37.24
N CYS A 21 6.34 -21.24 37.68
CA CYS A 21 6.72 -22.04 38.85
C CYS A 21 7.67 -23.22 38.54
N PHE A 22 7.93 -23.51 37.25
CA PHE A 22 8.92 -24.50 36.79
C PHE A 22 9.99 -23.84 35.90
N SER A 23 10.86 -23.02 36.47
CA SER A 23 12.07 -22.52 35.78
C SER A 23 13.21 -23.55 35.86
N SER A 24 13.30 -24.41 34.83
CA SER A 24 14.35 -25.40 34.45
C SER A 24 13.97 -26.90 34.60
N PRO A 25 14.34 -27.76 33.64
CA PRO A 25 14.04 -27.75 32.20
C PRO A 25 13.26 -29.02 31.80
N LEU A 26 12.21 -28.91 30.98
CA LEU A 26 11.36 -30.04 30.56
C LEU A 26 12.02 -31.12 29.68
N PHE A 27 13.32 -31.05 29.40
CA PHE A 27 13.91 -31.87 28.33
C PHE A 27 15.07 -32.79 28.70
N ASN A 28 15.64 -32.74 29.91
CA ASN A 28 16.67 -33.72 30.30
C ASN A 28 16.09 -34.81 31.23
N ARG A 29 16.16 -36.08 30.80
CA ARG A 29 15.79 -37.25 31.62
C ARG A 29 16.51 -37.25 32.96
N GLU A 30 17.71 -36.68 33.02
CA GLU A 30 18.55 -36.72 34.20
C GLU A 30 18.09 -35.80 35.33
N THR A 31 17.43 -34.70 34.99
CA THR A 31 17.02 -33.65 35.95
C THR A 31 15.50 -33.53 36.08
N ARG A 32 14.75 -34.48 35.50
CA ARG A 32 13.28 -34.46 35.50
C ARG A 32 12.73 -34.77 36.91
N LEU A 33 11.82 -33.94 37.39
CA LEU A 33 11.06 -34.20 38.61
C LEU A 33 10.35 -35.56 38.53
N GLY A 34 10.47 -36.38 39.58
CA GLY A 34 9.91 -37.74 39.60
C GLY A 34 10.89 -38.82 39.14
N ARG A 35 12.11 -38.47 38.76
CA ARG A 35 13.18 -39.43 38.45
C ARG A 35 13.45 -40.37 39.63
N ASN A 36 13.46 -39.85 40.87
CA ASN A 36 13.73 -40.68 42.05
C ASN A 36 12.44 -41.28 42.66
N GLY A 37 11.32 -41.21 41.93
CA GLY A 37 10.04 -41.80 42.32
C GLY A 37 8.89 -40.79 42.41
N VAL A 38 7.67 -41.32 42.40
CA VAL A 38 6.43 -40.51 42.41
C VAL A 38 6.28 -39.63 43.65
N GLU A 39 6.92 -40.01 44.76
CA GLU A 39 6.84 -39.28 46.03
C GLU A 39 7.44 -37.86 45.95
N GLU A 40 8.38 -37.61 45.02
CA GLU A 40 8.87 -36.26 44.75
C GLU A 40 7.79 -35.35 44.16
N ILE A 41 6.93 -35.92 43.31
CA ILE A 41 5.81 -35.21 42.68
C ILE A 41 4.73 -34.96 43.73
N LYS A 42 4.40 -35.97 44.56
CA LYS A 42 3.35 -35.87 45.57
C LYS A 42 3.60 -34.77 46.62
N ARG A 43 4.86 -34.55 46.99
CA ARG A 43 5.25 -33.53 47.99
C ARG A 43 5.42 -32.12 47.41
N HIS A 44 5.24 -31.93 46.10
CA HIS A 44 5.42 -30.63 45.47
C HIS A 44 4.37 -29.63 45.99
N LEU A 45 4.82 -28.41 46.31
CA LEU A 45 3.99 -27.37 46.94
C LEU A 45 2.72 -27.04 46.14
N PHE A 46 2.77 -27.17 44.82
CA PHE A 46 1.59 -26.97 43.96
C PHE A 46 0.41 -27.87 44.32
N PHE A 47 0.64 -29.13 44.67
CA PHE A 47 -0.44 -30.08 44.95
C PHE A 47 -0.99 -29.95 46.37
N LYS A 48 -0.42 -29.05 47.19
CA LYS A 48 -0.93 -28.81 48.54
C LYS A 48 -2.22 -27.99 48.46
N ASN A 49 -3.32 -28.58 48.88
CA ASN A 49 -4.63 -27.96 48.93
C ASN A 49 -5.47 -28.57 50.06
N ASP A 50 -6.60 -27.94 50.36
CA ASP A 50 -7.49 -28.37 51.45
C ASP A 50 -8.71 -29.18 50.95
N GLN A 51 -8.82 -29.40 49.63
CA GLN A 51 -9.98 -30.05 49.00
C GLN A 51 -9.81 -31.56 48.84
N TRP A 52 -8.58 -32.05 48.66
CA TRP A 52 -8.29 -33.47 48.47
C TRP A 52 -6.88 -33.85 48.97
N ALA A 53 -6.70 -35.13 49.30
CA ALA A 53 -5.41 -35.75 49.57
C ALA A 53 -5.13 -36.88 48.57
N TRP A 54 -3.87 -37.32 48.41
CA TRP A 54 -3.49 -38.32 47.41
C TRP A 54 -4.22 -39.66 47.60
N GLU A 55 -4.52 -40.03 48.84
CA GLU A 55 -5.20 -41.27 49.21
C GLU A 55 -6.70 -41.22 48.90
N THR A 56 -7.30 -40.02 48.98
CA THR A 56 -8.75 -39.80 48.84
C THR A 56 -9.15 -39.12 47.53
N LEU A 57 -8.18 -38.87 46.63
CA LEU A 57 -8.38 -38.12 45.39
C LEU A 57 -9.49 -38.71 44.50
N ARG A 58 -9.69 -40.04 44.51
CA ARG A 58 -10.75 -40.70 43.72
C ARG A 58 -12.15 -40.52 44.29
N ASP A 59 -12.24 -40.25 45.58
CA ASP A 59 -13.50 -40.05 46.30
C ASP A 59 -13.86 -38.56 46.41
N ALA A 60 -12.89 -37.67 46.17
CA ALA A 60 -13.12 -36.23 46.10
C ALA A 60 -14.00 -35.87 44.88
N VAL A 61 -14.84 -34.84 45.02
CA VAL A 61 -15.70 -34.37 43.93
C VAL A 61 -14.83 -33.82 42.80
N ALA A 62 -14.96 -34.42 41.61
CA ALA A 62 -14.22 -33.96 40.44
C ALA A 62 -14.67 -32.53 40.04
N PRO A 63 -13.75 -31.66 39.58
CA PRO A 63 -14.10 -30.28 39.20
C PRO A 63 -15.17 -30.17 38.12
N VAL A 64 -15.23 -31.15 37.23
CA VAL A 64 -16.26 -31.28 36.20
C VAL A 64 -16.87 -32.65 36.33
N VAL A 65 -18.15 -32.69 36.69
CA VAL A 65 -18.97 -33.90 36.68
C VAL A 65 -19.80 -33.84 35.40
N PRO A 66 -19.61 -34.76 34.44
CA PRO A 66 -20.39 -34.76 33.22
C PRO A 66 -21.83 -35.18 33.53
N ASP A 67 -22.79 -34.40 33.03
CA ASP A 67 -24.21 -34.75 33.08
C ASP A 67 -24.49 -35.78 31.99
N LEU A 68 -24.61 -37.05 32.38
CA LEU A 68 -24.90 -38.14 31.45
C LEU A 68 -26.41 -38.40 31.40
N THR A 69 -26.95 -38.43 30.19
CA THR A 69 -28.37 -38.68 29.93
C THR A 69 -28.72 -40.17 29.86
N SER A 70 -27.75 -41.02 29.51
CA SER A 70 -27.90 -42.48 29.42
C SER A 70 -26.56 -43.22 29.59
N ASP A 71 -26.60 -44.55 29.69
CA ASP A 71 -25.43 -45.42 29.75
C ASP A 71 -24.65 -45.50 28.42
N VAL A 72 -25.27 -45.07 27.32
CA VAL A 72 -24.68 -44.97 25.98
C VAL A 72 -24.43 -43.53 25.54
N ASP A 73 -24.45 -42.56 26.47
CA ASP A 73 -24.22 -41.16 26.17
C ASP A 73 -22.76 -40.89 25.75
N THR A 74 -22.56 -40.48 24.50
CA THR A 74 -21.25 -40.15 23.92
C THR A 74 -21.00 -38.66 23.76
N SER A 75 -21.82 -37.78 24.36
CA SER A 75 -21.76 -36.31 24.19
C SER A 75 -20.43 -35.66 24.60
N ASN A 76 -19.63 -36.32 25.44
CA ASN A 76 -18.30 -35.87 25.86
C ASN A 76 -17.18 -36.38 24.93
N PHE A 77 -17.52 -37.04 23.82
CA PHE A 77 -16.59 -37.45 22.76
C PHE A 77 -16.87 -36.62 21.51
N ASP A 78 -15.81 -36.19 20.83
CA ASP A 78 -15.95 -35.51 19.54
C ASP A 78 -16.52 -36.48 18.50
N ASP A 79 -17.36 -35.96 17.60
CA ASP A 79 -17.85 -36.71 16.46
C ASP A 79 -16.66 -37.06 15.55
N LEU A 80 -16.41 -38.35 15.37
CA LEU A 80 -15.41 -38.83 14.42
C LEU A 80 -15.99 -38.68 13.02
N GLU A 81 -15.27 -38.01 12.12
CA GLU A 81 -15.61 -37.99 10.70
C GLU A 81 -15.62 -39.42 10.17
N GLU A 82 -16.69 -39.82 9.47
CA GLU A 82 -16.73 -41.10 8.77
C GLU A 82 -15.62 -41.10 7.71
N ASP A 83 -14.54 -41.84 7.97
CA ASP A 83 -13.52 -42.10 6.96
C ASP A 83 -14.14 -43.01 5.89
N LYS A 84 -14.49 -42.41 4.76
CA LYS A 84 -15.16 -43.08 3.62
C LYS A 84 -14.15 -43.85 2.78
N GLY A 85 -13.26 -44.60 3.44
CA GLY A 85 -12.35 -45.56 2.82
C GLY A 85 -13.07 -46.87 2.56
N ASP A 86 -12.88 -47.44 1.37
CA ASP A 86 -13.32 -48.79 1.07
C ASP A 86 -12.77 -49.76 2.13
N GLU A 87 -13.63 -50.62 2.71
CA GLU A 87 -13.19 -51.62 3.69
C GLU A 87 -12.09 -52.50 3.07
N GLU A 88 -10.83 -52.22 3.40
CA GLU A 88 -9.68 -52.99 2.92
C GLU A 88 -9.70 -54.38 3.55
N THR A 89 -10.17 -55.35 2.78
CA THR A 89 -10.13 -56.77 3.17
C THR A 89 -8.85 -57.42 2.67
N PHE A 90 -8.36 -58.42 3.41
CA PHE A 90 -7.23 -59.21 2.95
C PHE A 90 -7.55 -59.88 1.60
N PRO A 91 -6.64 -59.86 0.61
CA PRO A 91 -6.87 -60.50 -0.68
C PRO A 91 -7.01 -62.02 -0.51
N MET A 92 -7.79 -62.66 -1.40
CA MET A 92 -8.06 -64.10 -1.34
C MET A 92 -6.75 -64.90 -1.51
N PRO A 93 -6.28 -65.60 -0.45
CA PRO A 93 -4.96 -66.19 -0.47
C PRO A 93 -4.97 -67.51 -1.26
N LYS A 94 -3.98 -67.71 -2.15
CA LYS A 94 -3.80 -68.93 -2.96
C LYS A 94 -3.05 -70.05 -2.24
N ALA A 95 -2.55 -69.78 -1.03
CA ALA A 95 -1.87 -70.71 -0.13
C ALA A 95 -2.06 -70.25 1.33
N PHE A 96 -1.61 -71.02 2.31
CA PHE A 96 -1.75 -70.64 3.73
C PHE A 96 -0.88 -69.43 4.10
N VAL A 97 -1.51 -68.33 4.52
CA VAL A 97 -0.83 -67.06 4.89
C VAL A 97 -0.84 -66.77 6.40
N GLY A 98 -1.69 -67.45 7.18
CA GLY A 98 -1.68 -67.34 8.64
C GLY A 98 -2.05 -65.97 9.21
N ASN A 99 -2.73 -65.10 8.45
CA ASN A 99 -3.04 -63.71 8.85
C ASN A 99 -3.76 -63.59 10.21
N GLN A 100 -4.49 -64.62 10.64
CA GLN A 100 -5.23 -64.62 11.90
C GLN A 100 -4.42 -65.15 13.10
N LEU A 101 -3.23 -65.71 12.87
CA LEU A 101 -2.39 -66.29 13.93
C LEU A 101 -1.94 -65.28 14.99
N PRO A 102 -1.60 -64.00 14.67
CA PRO A 102 -1.24 -63.01 15.69
C PRO A 102 -2.36 -62.71 16.70
N PHE A 103 -3.61 -63.06 16.38
CA PHE A 103 -4.78 -62.78 17.23
C PHE A 103 -5.22 -63.96 18.09
N VAL A 104 -4.55 -65.11 17.96
CA VAL A 104 -4.85 -66.27 18.81
C VAL A 104 -4.52 -65.94 20.26
N GLY A 105 -5.51 -66.07 21.14
CA GLY A 105 -5.39 -65.71 22.56
C GLY A 105 -5.87 -64.31 22.91
N PHE A 106 -6.35 -63.52 21.94
CA PHE A 106 -7.01 -62.23 22.21
C PHE A 106 -8.38 -62.40 22.89
N THR A 107 -9.05 -63.51 22.67
CA THR A 107 -10.36 -63.76 23.27
C THR A 107 -10.22 -64.01 24.77
N TYR A 108 -10.85 -63.13 25.56
CA TYR A 108 -10.93 -63.23 27.00
C TYR A 108 -12.40 -63.38 27.44
N TYR A 109 -12.68 -64.41 28.24
CA TYR A 109 -13.98 -64.59 28.89
C TYR A 109 -13.76 -64.77 30.39
N SER A 110 -14.51 -64.04 31.21
CA SER A 110 -14.35 -64.05 32.66
C SER A 110 -15.01 -65.24 33.38
N ASN A 111 -15.96 -65.96 32.76
CA ASN A 111 -16.79 -66.97 33.43
C ASN A 111 -16.85 -68.33 32.69
N ARG A 112 -16.47 -69.45 33.34
CA ARG A 112 -16.67 -70.86 32.87
C ARG A 112 -17.20 -71.74 34.00
N GLN A 113 -18.38 -72.37 33.85
CA GLN A 113 -18.83 -73.46 34.74
C GLN A 113 -19.97 -74.33 34.12
N TYR A 114 -19.73 -75.66 34.14
CA TYR A 114 -20.66 -76.83 34.06
C TYR A 114 -21.14 -77.45 32.72
N LEU A 115 -20.85 -78.75 32.53
CA LEU A 115 -21.71 -79.78 31.92
C LEU A 115 -21.34 -81.20 32.45
N ALA A 116 -22.35 -81.99 32.86
CA ALA A 116 -22.35 -83.46 33.07
C ALA A 116 -23.80 -84.00 32.98
N ASP A 117 -23.98 -85.27 32.56
CA ASP A 117 -25.26 -85.99 32.22
C ASP A 117 -25.36 -87.36 32.96
N PRO A 118 -26.55 -88.05 33.16
CA PRO A 118 -26.89 -89.29 32.38
C PRO A 118 -28.37 -89.91 32.39
N ALA A 119 -28.68 -90.75 31.35
CA ALA A 119 -29.27 -92.16 31.21
C ALA A 119 -30.74 -92.67 31.53
N GLU A 120 -31.15 -93.78 30.83
CA GLU A 120 -32.48 -94.46 30.55
C GLU A 120 -32.89 -95.77 31.33
N ASN A 121 -34.18 -96.27 31.23
CA ASN A 121 -34.66 -97.68 30.87
C ASN A 121 -36.16 -98.12 31.26
N PRO A 122 -36.75 -99.28 30.75
CA PRO A 122 -38.21 -99.62 30.58
C PRO A 122 -38.77 -101.06 31.02
N ASP A 123 -40.07 -101.39 30.69
CA ASP A 123 -40.70 -102.68 30.13
C ASP A 123 -41.76 -103.66 30.84
N ASP A 124 -42.69 -104.24 30.01
CA ASP A 124 -43.38 -105.62 29.86
C ASP A 124 -44.67 -106.22 30.61
N ASN A 125 -45.09 -107.50 30.32
CA ASN A 125 -46.40 -108.09 29.81
C ASN A 125 -47.26 -109.20 30.61
N ARG A 126 -48.47 -109.58 30.07
CA ARG A 126 -49.20 -110.92 29.82
C ARG A 126 -50.00 -111.89 30.79
N SER A 127 -51.16 -112.41 30.26
CA SER A 127 -51.82 -113.80 30.22
C SER A 127 -52.45 -114.52 31.48
N SER A 128 -53.31 -115.58 31.49
CA SER A 128 -54.38 -116.27 30.67
C SER A 128 -54.90 -117.61 31.37
N SER A 129 -56.15 -118.07 31.08
CA SER A 129 -56.67 -119.49 30.92
C SER A 129 -57.78 -120.11 31.86
N LYS A 130 -58.50 -121.16 31.38
CA LYS A 130 -59.96 -121.55 31.55
C LYS A 130 -60.27 -122.98 32.14
N VAL A 131 -61.58 -123.28 32.32
CA VAL A 131 -62.31 -124.29 33.19
C VAL A 131 -63.17 -125.36 32.42
N ASP A 132 -63.82 -126.33 33.11
CA ASP A 132 -64.58 -127.55 32.66
C ASP A 132 -66.13 -127.61 33.00
N LYS A 133 -66.84 -128.56 32.36
CA LYS A 133 -68.26 -128.76 31.91
C LYS A 133 -69.56 -128.52 32.73
N ASN A 134 -69.62 -128.25 34.05
CA ASN A 134 -70.82 -127.59 34.65
C ASN A 134 -70.97 -126.13 34.19
N LEU A 135 -69.90 -125.67 33.57
CA LEU A 135 -69.87 -124.73 32.48
C LEU A 135 -71.09 -124.87 31.55
N VAL A 136 -71.42 -125.97 30.86
CA VAL A 136 -72.24 -125.93 29.62
C VAL A 136 -73.62 -125.22 29.69
N GLU A 137 -74.39 -125.35 30.77
CA GLU A 137 -75.69 -124.65 30.92
C GLU A 137 -75.54 -123.24 31.50
N ASN A 138 -74.63 -123.06 32.46
CA ASN A 138 -74.16 -121.73 32.87
C ASN A 138 -73.47 -121.00 31.72
N LEU A 139 -72.89 -121.74 30.78
CA LEU A 139 -72.25 -121.30 29.56
C LEU A 139 -73.32 -120.94 28.57
N GLN A 140 -74.49 -121.58 28.49
CA GLN A 140 -75.56 -121.08 27.60
C GLN A 140 -76.11 -119.73 28.08
N LYS A 141 -76.37 -119.58 29.39
CA LYS A 141 -76.72 -118.25 29.96
C LYS A 141 -75.56 -117.26 29.88
N SER A 142 -74.34 -117.71 30.15
CA SER A 142 -73.14 -116.89 30.02
C SER A 142 -72.83 -116.60 28.56
N ILE A 143 -73.21 -117.44 27.59
CA ILE A 143 -73.08 -117.22 26.16
C ILE A 143 -74.06 -116.13 25.77
N TYR A 144 -75.31 -116.18 26.22
CA TYR A 144 -76.27 -115.10 25.97
C TYR A 144 -75.81 -113.77 26.60
N GLN A 145 -75.31 -113.79 27.84
CA GLN A 145 -74.73 -112.60 28.48
C GLN A 145 -73.43 -112.13 27.80
N LEU A 146 -72.60 -113.05 27.31
CA LEU A 146 -71.39 -112.75 26.55
C LEU A 146 -71.72 -112.25 25.15
N GLU A 147 -72.82 -112.69 24.54
CA GLU A 147 -73.34 -112.20 23.26
C GLU A 147 -73.87 -110.77 23.42
N GLU A 148 -74.59 -110.48 24.51
CA GLU A 148 -75.02 -109.13 24.87
C GLU A 148 -73.83 -108.22 25.20
N GLN A 149 -72.86 -108.70 26.00
CA GLN A 149 -71.61 -107.97 26.27
C GLN A 149 -70.80 -107.76 25.00
N LEU A 150 -70.70 -108.76 24.12
CA LEU A 150 -70.02 -108.64 22.84
C LEU A 150 -70.73 -107.62 21.94
N HIS A 151 -72.06 -107.56 21.97
CA HIS A 151 -72.83 -106.56 21.23
C HIS A 151 -72.56 -105.14 21.77
N ASN A 152 -72.58 -104.95 23.09
CA ASN A 152 -72.26 -103.67 23.73
C ASN A 152 -70.80 -103.24 23.46
N GLU A 153 -69.84 -104.17 23.57
CA GLU A 153 -68.43 -103.93 23.25
C GLU A 153 -68.23 -103.64 21.77
N MET A 154 -68.97 -104.31 20.87
CA MET A 154 -68.94 -104.04 19.43
C MET A 154 -69.46 -102.62 19.14
N GLN A 155 -70.55 -102.21 19.78
CA GLN A 155 -71.07 -100.84 19.67
C GLN A 155 -70.08 -99.80 20.22
N LEU A 156 -69.46 -100.06 21.38
CA LEU A 156 -68.49 -99.16 21.98
C LEU A 156 -67.20 -99.07 21.15
N LYS A 157 -66.77 -100.19 20.56
CA LYS A 157 -65.66 -100.27 19.61
C LYS A 157 -65.96 -99.48 18.34
N ASP A 158 -67.18 -99.57 17.79
CA ASP A 158 -67.59 -98.79 16.61
C ASP A 158 -67.66 -97.29 16.93
N GLU A 159 -68.16 -96.89 18.11
CA GLU A 159 -68.15 -95.50 18.57
C GLU A 159 -66.73 -94.95 18.76
N MET A 160 -65.82 -95.74 19.36
CA MET A 160 -64.42 -95.36 19.54
C MET A 160 -63.68 -95.31 18.21
N GLU A 161 -63.97 -96.22 17.29
CA GLU A 161 -63.44 -96.22 15.94
C GLU A 161 -63.92 -94.99 15.17
N GLN A 162 -65.19 -94.61 15.32
CA GLN A 162 -65.74 -93.37 14.74
C GLN A 162 -65.07 -92.13 15.34
N LYS A 163 -64.88 -92.06 16.67
CA LYS A 163 -64.16 -90.96 17.32
C LYS A 163 -62.71 -90.87 16.86
N CYS A 164 -62.03 -92.00 16.72
CA CYS A 164 -60.67 -92.07 16.19
C CYS A 164 -60.61 -91.56 14.74
N ARG A 165 -61.53 -92.03 13.87
CA ARG A 165 -61.67 -91.53 12.49
C ARG A 165 -61.92 -90.02 12.45
N MET A 166 -62.82 -89.51 13.29
CA MET A 166 -63.12 -88.07 13.37
C MET A 166 -61.93 -87.25 13.88
N SER A 167 -61.18 -87.77 14.86
CA SER A 167 -59.98 -87.13 15.38
C SER A 167 -58.87 -87.08 14.33
N ASN A 168 -58.65 -88.18 13.59
CA ASN A 168 -57.67 -88.22 12.49
C ASN A 168 -58.03 -87.20 11.39
N ILE A 169 -59.31 -87.08 11.02
CA ILE A 169 -59.74 -86.05 10.04
C ILE A 169 -59.45 -84.63 10.56
N LYS A 170 -59.62 -84.36 11.85
CA LYS A 170 -59.28 -83.05 12.44
C LYS A 170 -57.77 -82.81 12.46
N LEU A 171 -56.99 -83.83 12.80
CA LEU A 171 -55.53 -83.75 12.82
C LEU A 171 -54.97 -83.49 11.41
N ASP A 172 -55.48 -84.18 10.39
CA ASP A 172 -55.11 -83.95 8.99
C ASP A 172 -55.44 -82.52 8.53
N LYS A 173 -56.55 -81.93 9.01
CA LYS A 173 -56.89 -80.53 8.73
C LYS A 173 -55.89 -79.57 9.37
N ILE A 174 -55.58 -79.76 10.66
CA ILE A 174 -54.62 -78.93 11.38
C ILE A 174 -53.22 -79.05 10.76
N MET A 175 -52.81 -80.25 10.33
CA MET A 175 -51.54 -80.44 9.64
C MET A 175 -51.49 -79.66 8.32
N LYS A 176 -52.55 -79.67 7.52
CA LYS A 176 -52.62 -78.88 6.28
C LYS A 176 -52.57 -77.37 6.55
N GLU A 177 -53.31 -76.90 7.55
CA GLU A 177 -53.29 -75.49 7.95
C GLU A 177 -51.90 -75.05 8.43
N LEU A 178 -51.20 -75.91 9.19
CA LEU A 178 -49.84 -75.66 9.64
C LEU A 178 -48.84 -75.61 8.47
N ASP A 179 -48.99 -76.51 7.48
CA ASP A 179 -48.17 -76.51 6.26
C ASP A 179 -48.42 -75.25 5.42
N GLU A 180 -49.68 -74.82 5.29
CA GLU A 180 -50.06 -73.59 4.61
C GLU A 180 -49.48 -72.35 5.31
N GLU A 181 -49.59 -72.26 6.63
CA GLU A 181 -49.01 -71.18 7.44
C GLU A 181 -47.48 -71.16 7.34
N GLY A 182 -46.84 -72.34 7.35
CA GLY A 182 -45.40 -72.48 7.16
C GLY A 182 -44.94 -71.96 5.79
N ASN A 183 -45.72 -72.20 4.74
CA ASN A 183 -45.46 -71.66 3.40
C ASN A 183 -45.69 -70.15 3.34
N GLN A 184 -46.74 -69.63 3.97
CA GLN A 184 -46.98 -68.18 4.07
C GLN A 184 -45.84 -67.47 4.80
N ARG A 185 -45.36 -68.04 5.91
CA ARG A 185 -44.23 -67.50 6.67
C ARG A 185 -42.96 -67.43 5.83
N LYS A 186 -42.63 -68.49 5.07
CA LYS A 186 -41.48 -68.47 4.15
C LYS A 186 -41.61 -67.39 3.07
N ASN A 187 -42.82 -67.18 2.54
CA ASN A 187 -43.08 -66.13 1.56
C ASN A 187 -42.89 -64.74 2.17
N LEU A 188 -43.42 -64.49 3.37
CA LEU A 188 -43.24 -63.23 4.09
C LEU A 188 -41.77 -62.97 4.43
N GLU A 189 -41.04 -63.97 4.88
CA GLU A 189 -39.62 -63.87 5.20
C GLU A 189 -38.77 -63.51 3.96
N SER A 190 -39.12 -64.07 2.80
CA SER A 190 -38.52 -63.69 1.50
C SER A 190 -38.82 -62.23 1.13
N VAL A 191 -40.07 -61.78 1.30
CA VAL A 191 -40.48 -60.40 1.02
C VAL A 191 -39.79 -59.41 1.96
N VAL A 192 -39.65 -59.74 3.25
CA VAL A 192 -38.93 -58.90 4.22
C VAL A 192 -37.45 -58.81 3.83
N SER A 193 -36.80 -59.94 3.55
CA SER A 193 -35.40 -59.95 3.12
C SER A 193 -35.16 -59.13 1.83
N GLN A 194 -36.10 -59.20 0.87
CA GLN A 194 -36.05 -58.40 -0.35
C GLN A 194 -36.22 -56.90 -0.04
N THR A 195 -37.18 -56.55 0.82
CA THR A 195 -37.45 -55.16 1.22
C THR A 195 -36.25 -54.54 1.96
N GLU A 196 -35.57 -55.31 2.81
CA GLU A 196 -34.37 -54.87 3.53
C GLU A 196 -33.21 -54.57 2.56
N LYS A 197 -33.02 -55.41 1.54
CA LYS A 197 -32.03 -55.16 0.47
C LYS A 197 -32.37 -53.89 -0.31
N GLU A 198 -33.64 -53.69 -0.68
CA GLU A 198 -34.10 -52.49 -1.37
C GLU A 198 -33.90 -51.23 -0.52
N LYS A 199 -34.18 -51.30 0.79
CA LYS A 199 -33.93 -50.21 1.74
C LYS A 199 -32.44 -49.87 1.79
N MET A 200 -31.55 -50.85 1.88
CA MET A 200 -30.10 -50.63 1.89
C MET A 200 -29.62 -49.97 0.60
N MET A 201 -30.12 -50.41 -0.55
CA MET A 201 -29.82 -49.82 -1.86
C MET A 201 -30.31 -48.37 -1.97
N LEU A 202 -31.52 -48.07 -1.49
CA LEU A 202 -32.06 -46.71 -1.47
C LEU A 202 -31.27 -45.81 -0.52
N GLN A 203 -30.88 -46.32 0.66
CA GLN A 203 -30.04 -45.57 1.60
C GLN A 203 -28.69 -45.21 1.00
N HIS A 204 -28.03 -46.15 0.32
CA HIS A 204 -26.78 -45.89 -0.38
C HIS A 204 -26.95 -44.80 -1.44
N ARG A 205 -28.00 -44.88 -2.27
CA ARG A 205 -28.30 -43.85 -3.28
C ARG A 205 -28.55 -42.48 -2.64
N LEU A 206 -29.26 -42.43 -1.53
CA LEU A 206 -29.54 -41.19 -0.80
C LEU A 206 -28.24 -40.55 -0.28
N ASN A 207 -27.37 -41.36 0.32
CA ASN A 207 -26.05 -40.92 0.77
C ASN A 207 -25.17 -40.45 -0.40
N GLU A 208 -25.21 -41.12 -1.56
CA GLU A 208 -24.50 -40.66 -2.77
C GLU A 208 -25.04 -39.32 -3.29
N TYR A 209 -26.36 -39.13 -3.33
CA TYR A 209 -26.96 -37.85 -3.71
C TYR A 209 -26.58 -36.75 -2.72
N GLN A 210 -26.55 -37.05 -1.43
CA GLN A 210 -26.14 -36.10 -0.41
C GLN A 210 -24.66 -35.70 -0.56
N ARG A 211 -23.75 -36.66 -0.76
CA ARG A 211 -22.32 -36.35 -1.04
C ARG A 211 -22.16 -35.48 -2.29
N LYS A 212 -22.91 -35.76 -3.36
CA LYS A 212 -22.88 -34.95 -4.60
C LYS A 212 -23.36 -33.53 -4.34
N ALA A 213 -24.47 -33.36 -3.62
CA ALA A 213 -25.00 -32.05 -3.26
C ALA A 213 -24.02 -31.26 -2.36
N GLU A 214 -23.39 -31.92 -1.38
CA GLU A 214 -22.36 -31.31 -0.52
C GLU A 214 -21.14 -30.85 -1.34
N GLN A 215 -20.70 -31.67 -2.31
CA GLN A 215 -19.59 -31.31 -3.20
C GLN A 215 -19.95 -30.13 -4.11
N GLU A 216 -21.14 -30.12 -4.71
CA GLU A 216 -21.64 -28.99 -5.51
C GLU A 216 -21.75 -27.72 -4.65
N MET A 217 -22.26 -27.82 -3.42
CA MET A 217 -22.32 -26.70 -2.48
C MET A 217 -20.94 -26.15 -2.11
N SER A 218 -19.96 -27.02 -1.89
CA SER A 218 -18.57 -26.59 -1.64
C SER A 218 -18.00 -25.85 -2.85
N THR A 219 -18.14 -26.41 -4.05
CA THR A 219 -17.61 -25.78 -5.27
C THR A 219 -18.29 -24.43 -5.57
N LEU A 220 -19.61 -24.32 -5.38
CA LEU A 220 -20.34 -23.06 -5.54
C LEU A 220 -19.91 -22.02 -4.50
N LYS A 221 -19.62 -22.45 -3.27
CA LYS A 221 -19.12 -21.57 -2.20
C LYS A 221 -17.73 -21.02 -2.55
N ASP A 222 -16.84 -21.86 -3.06
CA ASP A 222 -15.50 -21.45 -3.51
C ASP A 222 -15.60 -20.46 -4.69
N GLN A 223 -16.45 -20.75 -5.68
CA GLN A 223 -16.70 -19.85 -6.81
C GLN A 223 -17.26 -18.49 -6.37
N LEU A 224 -18.17 -18.48 -5.38
CA LEU A 224 -18.72 -17.24 -4.84
C LEU A 224 -17.66 -16.41 -4.12
N GLU A 225 -16.76 -17.06 -3.36
CA GLU A 225 -15.66 -16.39 -2.67
C GLU A 225 -14.66 -15.79 -3.66
N ASP A 226 -14.33 -16.50 -4.74
CA ASP A 226 -13.47 -15.98 -5.79
C ASP A 226 -14.10 -14.82 -6.57
N LEU A 227 -15.41 -14.89 -6.86
CA LEU A 227 -16.16 -13.77 -7.44
C LEU A 227 -16.14 -12.54 -6.52
N LYS A 228 -16.25 -12.72 -5.20
CA LYS A 228 -16.13 -11.62 -4.22
C LYS A 228 -14.74 -11.00 -4.25
N LYS A 229 -13.67 -11.82 -4.27
CA LYS A 229 -12.28 -11.32 -4.38
C LYS A 229 -12.07 -10.52 -5.68
N VAL A 230 -12.57 -11.03 -6.81
CA VAL A 230 -12.50 -10.33 -8.10
C VAL A 230 -13.26 -9.00 -8.05
N SER A 231 -14.46 -8.99 -7.45
CA SER A 231 -15.26 -7.78 -7.28
C SER A 231 -14.53 -6.73 -6.41
N GLN A 232 -13.95 -7.14 -5.29
CA GLN A 232 -13.18 -6.26 -4.41
C GLN A 232 -11.92 -5.72 -5.11
N ASN A 233 -11.19 -6.57 -5.83
CA ASN A 233 -10.04 -6.15 -6.62
C ASN A 233 -10.43 -5.13 -7.70
N SER A 234 -11.57 -5.35 -8.37
CA SER A 234 -12.12 -4.41 -9.36
C SER A 234 -12.42 -3.05 -8.75
N GLN A 235 -13.02 -3.01 -7.54
CA GLN A 235 -13.24 -1.75 -6.81
C GLN A 235 -11.94 -1.03 -6.49
N ILE A 236 -10.92 -1.73 -5.97
CA ILE A 236 -9.60 -1.14 -5.68
C ILE A 236 -8.95 -0.61 -6.96
N THR A 237 -9.05 -1.32 -8.07
CA THR A 237 -8.49 -0.84 -9.35
C THR A 237 -9.24 0.39 -9.87
N ASN A 238 -10.56 0.45 -9.71
CA ASN A 238 -11.35 1.62 -10.10
C ASN A 238 -11.00 2.85 -9.26
N GLU A 239 -10.81 2.70 -7.95
CA GLU A 239 -10.35 3.78 -7.08
C GLU A 239 -8.96 4.28 -7.48
N LYS A 240 -8.03 3.37 -7.80
CA LYS A 240 -6.70 3.73 -8.33
C LYS A 240 -6.79 4.49 -9.65
N ILE A 241 -7.67 4.05 -10.57
CA ILE A 241 -7.90 4.74 -11.84
C ILE A 241 -8.42 6.16 -11.58
N ILE A 242 -9.37 6.35 -10.67
CA ILE A 242 -9.89 7.68 -10.31
C ILE A 242 -8.79 8.56 -9.71
N GLN A 243 -7.94 8.02 -8.84
CA GLN A 243 -6.81 8.75 -8.26
C GLN A 243 -5.79 9.17 -9.33
N LEU A 244 -5.42 8.26 -10.24
CA LEU A 244 -4.52 8.55 -11.35
C LEU A 244 -5.10 9.59 -12.31
N GLN A 245 -6.40 9.51 -12.60
CA GLN A 245 -7.11 10.50 -13.42
C GLN A 245 -7.03 11.89 -12.78
N LYS A 246 -7.28 11.97 -11.47
CA LYS A 246 -7.16 13.24 -10.72
C LYS A 246 -5.75 13.80 -10.75
N GLN A 247 -4.73 12.97 -10.56
CA GLN A 247 -3.32 13.38 -10.66
C GLN A 247 -2.97 13.90 -12.05
N LEU A 248 -3.52 13.27 -13.10
CA LEU A 248 -3.33 13.71 -14.48
C LEU A 248 -3.99 15.08 -14.72
N ASP A 249 -5.20 15.29 -14.21
CA ASP A 249 -5.91 16.57 -14.33
C ASP A 249 -5.17 17.69 -13.58
N GLU A 250 -4.72 17.44 -12.35
CA GLU A 250 -3.92 18.38 -11.57
C GLU A 250 -2.61 18.74 -12.30
N ALA A 251 -1.89 17.76 -12.84
CA ALA A 251 -0.67 18.00 -13.60
C ALA A 251 -0.92 18.82 -14.89
N ASN A 252 -2.04 18.58 -15.57
CA ASN A 252 -2.43 19.34 -16.75
C ASN A 252 -2.76 20.81 -16.41
N ASP A 253 -3.41 21.06 -15.28
CA ASP A 253 -3.69 22.42 -14.81
C ASP A 253 -2.40 23.16 -14.45
N PHE A 254 -1.44 22.48 -13.81
CA PHE A 254 -0.10 23.04 -13.58
C PHE A 254 0.63 23.39 -14.88
N LEU A 255 0.62 22.49 -15.87
CA LEU A 255 1.25 22.74 -17.17
C LEU A 255 0.60 23.93 -17.91
N ARG A 256 -0.73 24.10 -17.82
CA ARG A 256 -1.41 25.27 -18.39
C ARG A 256 -0.99 26.56 -17.68
N ALA A 257 -0.97 26.55 -16.35
CA ALA A 257 -0.53 27.71 -15.57
C ALA A 257 0.93 28.10 -15.88
N GLU A 258 1.82 27.11 -15.99
CA GLU A 258 3.22 27.34 -16.35
C GLU A 258 3.36 27.91 -17.76
N SER A 259 2.65 27.35 -18.75
CA SER A 259 2.59 27.87 -20.12
C SER A 259 2.14 29.34 -20.17
N ASP A 260 1.08 29.68 -19.41
CA ASP A 260 0.58 31.05 -19.32
C ASP A 260 1.59 32.00 -18.67
N THR A 261 2.30 31.56 -17.64
CA THR A 261 3.38 32.35 -17.03
C THR A 261 4.54 32.57 -18.00
N ALA A 262 4.93 31.54 -18.76
CA ALA A 262 5.97 31.64 -19.77
C ALA A 262 5.57 32.60 -20.89
N ALA A 263 4.31 32.58 -21.33
CA ALA A 263 3.78 33.53 -22.31
C ALA A 263 3.84 34.98 -21.81
N ARG A 264 3.46 35.22 -20.54
CA ARG A 264 3.58 36.55 -19.90
C ARG A 264 5.02 37.02 -19.82
N LEU A 265 5.95 36.15 -19.41
CA LEU A 265 7.37 36.46 -19.34
C LEU A 265 7.96 36.79 -20.73
N ARG A 266 7.60 36.04 -21.77
CA ARG A 266 8.02 36.35 -23.16
C ARG A 266 7.49 37.70 -23.61
N LYS A 267 6.24 38.04 -23.27
CA LYS A 267 5.68 39.37 -23.58
C LYS A 267 6.46 40.48 -22.87
N GLY A 268 6.74 40.32 -21.58
CA GLY A 268 7.55 41.26 -20.81
C GLY A 268 8.99 41.40 -21.35
N GLN A 269 9.62 40.29 -21.76
CA GLN A 269 10.92 40.30 -22.40
C GLN A 269 10.90 41.10 -23.72
N ASN A 270 9.88 40.90 -24.55
CA ASN A 270 9.74 41.64 -25.81
C ASN A 270 9.54 43.15 -25.59
N GLU A 271 8.78 43.53 -24.56
CA GLU A 271 8.62 44.94 -24.17
C GLU A 271 9.93 45.54 -23.68
N MET A 272 10.66 44.83 -22.79
CA MET A 272 11.97 45.26 -22.32
C MET A 272 12.97 45.43 -23.47
N THR A 273 13.04 44.47 -24.39
CA THR A 273 13.90 44.55 -25.58
C THR A 273 13.59 45.78 -26.44
N LYS A 274 12.30 46.14 -26.60
CA LYS A 274 11.92 47.38 -27.30
C LYS A 274 12.41 48.62 -26.56
N THR A 275 12.28 48.66 -25.23
CA THR A 275 12.78 49.80 -24.44
C THR A 275 14.30 49.93 -24.50
N ILE A 276 15.04 48.82 -24.48
CA ILE A 276 16.50 48.81 -24.65
C ILE A 276 16.87 49.38 -26.02
N ALA A 277 16.23 48.91 -27.10
CA ALA A 277 16.50 49.41 -28.44
C ALA A 277 16.22 50.92 -28.59
N GLN A 278 15.17 51.43 -27.92
CA GLN A 278 14.87 52.86 -27.87
C GLN A 278 15.95 53.66 -27.13
N LEU A 279 16.39 53.17 -25.96
CA LEU A 279 17.46 53.82 -25.19
C LEU A 279 18.80 53.80 -25.94
N GLU A 280 19.13 52.71 -26.64
CA GLU A 280 20.31 52.64 -27.50
C GLU A 280 20.27 53.61 -28.68
N ALA A 281 19.08 53.86 -29.25
CA ALA A 281 18.91 54.87 -30.29
C ALA A 281 19.10 56.28 -29.74
N LEU A 282 18.50 56.59 -28.57
CA LEU A 282 18.66 57.89 -27.92
C LEU A 282 20.12 58.14 -27.50
N ASN A 283 20.81 57.12 -27.00
CA ASN A 283 22.21 57.23 -26.62
C ASN A 283 23.11 57.53 -27.83
N ARG A 284 22.84 56.90 -28.98
CA ARG A 284 23.52 57.23 -30.25
C ARG A 284 23.29 58.68 -30.67
N GLU A 285 22.04 59.16 -30.61
CA GLU A 285 21.71 60.55 -30.94
C GLU A 285 22.42 61.55 -29.99
N LEU A 286 22.49 61.25 -28.70
CA LEU A 286 23.22 62.07 -27.73
C LEU A 286 24.73 62.08 -28.00
N GLN A 287 25.33 60.93 -28.33
CA GLN A 287 26.74 60.85 -28.71
C GLN A 287 27.03 61.70 -29.96
N ASP A 288 26.16 61.67 -30.96
CA ASP A 288 26.34 62.47 -32.17
C ASP A 288 26.17 63.97 -31.87
N ARG A 289 25.23 64.37 -31.01
CA ARG A 289 25.12 65.75 -30.53
C ARG A 289 26.37 66.20 -29.78
N CYS A 290 26.93 65.36 -28.91
CA CYS A 290 28.18 65.66 -28.20
C CYS A 290 29.34 65.90 -29.19
N ARG A 291 29.50 65.04 -30.20
CA ARG A 291 30.51 65.21 -31.25
C ARG A 291 30.33 66.52 -32.03
N LEU A 292 29.10 66.87 -32.38
CA LEU A 292 28.80 68.14 -33.07
C LEU A 292 29.13 69.35 -32.20
N LEU A 293 28.78 69.31 -30.91
CA LEU A 293 29.11 70.37 -29.96
C LEU A 293 30.63 70.50 -29.75
N GLU A 294 31.37 69.40 -29.67
CA GLU A 294 32.83 69.42 -29.59
C GLU A 294 33.46 70.05 -30.84
N SER A 295 32.96 69.70 -32.03
CA SER A 295 33.43 70.31 -33.29
C SER A 295 33.11 71.80 -33.35
N ALA A 296 31.91 72.21 -32.96
CA ALA A 296 31.51 73.62 -32.91
C ALA A 296 32.35 74.40 -31.90
N LYS A 297 32.60 73.83 -30.72
CA LYS A 297 33.50 74.41 -29.70
C LYS A 297 34.90 74.65 -30.28
N LEU A 298 35.50 73.63 -30.91
CA LEU A 298 36.82 73.74 -31.52
C LEU A 298 36.86 74.81 -32.63
N GLN A 299 35.78 74.98 -33.38
CA GLN A 299 35.68 76.02 -34.39
C GLN A 299 35.65 77.42 -33.75
N VAL A 300 34.84 77.63 -32.71
CA VAL A 300 34.78 78.90 -31.97
C VAL A 300 36.13 79.22 -31.32
N GLU A 301 36.84 78.23 -30.77
CA GLU A 301 38.18 78.43 -30.23
C GLU A 301 39.17 78.90 -31.31
N LYS A 302 39.12 78.33 -32.52
CA LYS A 302 39.93 78.81 -33.65
C LYS A 302 39.59 80.25 -34.03
N ASP A 303 38.30 80.56 -34.16
CA ASP A 303 37.84 81.90 -34.54
C ASP A 303 38.25 82.93 -33.48
N PHE A 304 38.21 82.57 -32.20
CA PHE A 304 38.71 83.39 -31.10
C PHE A 304 40.21 83.70 -31.24
N PHE A 305 41.05 82.68 -31.50
CA PHE A 305 42.49 82.90 -31.71
C PHE A 305 42.78 83.75 -32.95
N GLN A 306 42.00 83.58 -34.03
CA GLN A 306 42.13 84.40 -35.24
C GLN A 306 41.78 85.87 -34.97
N LEU A 307 40.66 86.12 -34.28
CA LEU A 307 40.25 87.47 -33.88
C LEU A 307 41.26 88.11 -32.92
N GLN A 308 41.81 87.34 -31.98
CA GLN A 308 42.85 87.81 -31.07
C GLN A 308 44.10 88.23 -31.85
N ALA A 309 44.56 87.42 -32.81
CA ALA A 309 45.71 87.75 -33.65
C ALA A 309 45.46 89.00 -34.52
N ALA A 310 44.25 89.15 -35.07
CA ALA A 310 43.86 90.34 -35.83
C ALA A 310 43.84 91.61 -34.94
N LEU A 311 43.27 91.50 -33.73
CA LEU A 311 43.26 92.59 -32.75
C LEU A 311 44.69 93.02 -32.37
N ASP A 312 45.58 92.06 -32.14
CA ASP A 312 46.97 92.36 -31.81
C ASP A 312 47.72 93.02 -32.99
N SER A 313 47.38 92.67 -34.23
CA SER A 313 47.90 93.37 -35.42
C SER A 313 47.42 94.81 -35.48
N GLU A 314 46.11 95.02 -35.34
CA GLU A 314 45.49 96.35 -35.30
C GLU A 314 46.03 97.24 -34.18
N ARG A 315 46.40 96.65 -33.03
CA ARG A 315 47.09 97.36 -31.94
C ARG A 315 48.51 97.77 -32.33
N ARG A 316 49.28 96.89 -32.97
CA ARG A 316 50.62 97.21 -33.47
C ARG A 316 50.56 98.33 -34.51
N ASP A 317 49.63 98.25 -35.45
CA ASP A 317 49.48 99.25 -36.52
C ASP A 317 49.06 100.61 -35.94
N ARG A 318 48.17 100.64 -34.94
CA ARG A 318 47.83 101.88 -34.20
C ARG A 318 49.02 102.44 -33.42
N ASN A 319 49.81 101.60 -32.77
CA ASN A 319 51.00 102.05 -32.04
C ASN A 319 52.02 102.67 -33.00
N GLN A 320 52.28 102.02 -34.15
CA GLN A 320 53.14 102.58 -35.21
C GLN A 320 52.58 103.90 -35.74
N GLY A 321 51.26 103.99 -35.96
CA GLY A 321 50.60 105.24 -36.32
C GLY A 321 50.78 106.34 -35.27
N SER A 322 50.69 105.99 -33.98
CA SER A 322 50.93 106.93 -32.88
C SER A 322 52.37 107.39 -32.80
N GLU A 323 53.34 106.51 -33.03
CA GLU A 323 54.78 106.85 -33.10
C GLU A 323 55.04 107.83 -34.25
N MET A 324 54.50 107.55 -35.45
CA MET A 324 54.61 108.44 -36.61
C MET A 324 54.00 109.83 -36.35
N ILE A 325 52.84 109.89 -35.68
CA ILE A 325 52.23 111.17 -35.28
C ILE A 325 53.17 111.92 -34.31
N GLY A 326 53.75 111.22 -33.34
CA GLY A 326 54.73 111.78 -32.41
C GLY A 326 55.96 112.37 -33.12
N ASP A 327 56.54 111.62 -34.07
CA ASP A 327 57.68 112.06 -34.88
C ASP A 327 57.35 113.30 -35.73
N LEU A 328 56.17 113.32 -36.36
CA LEU A 328 55.70 114.48 -37.12
C LEU A 328 55.46 115.70 -36.21
N GLN A 329 54.92 115.53 -35.01
CA GLN A 329 54.76 116.60 -34.03
C GLN A 329 56.10 117.15 -33.54
N ALA A 330 57.08 116.28 -33.27
CA ALA A 330 58.45 116.68 -32.91
C ALA A 330 59.14 117.45 -34.05
N ARG A 331 58.96 117.02 -35.30
CA ARG A 331 59.47 117.74 -36.46
C ARG A 331 58.80 119.09 -36.68
N MET A 332 57.48 119.17 -36.49
CA MET A 332 56.74 120.42 -36.56
C MET A 332 57.20 121.43 -35.52
N THR A 333 57.40 120.99 -34.27
CA THR A 333 57.89 121.87 -33.18
C THR A 333 59.32 122.36 -33.45
N SER A 334 60.22 121.49 -33.90
CA SER A 334 61.56 121.88 -34.35
C SER A 334 61.54 122.92 -35.47
N LEU A 335 60.74 122.70 -36.53
CA LEU A 335 60.57 123.68 -37.62
C LEU A 335 59.95 125.00 -37.14
N GLN A 336 59.03 124.97 -36.17
CA GLN A 336 58.48 126.18 -35.56
C GLN A 336 59.54 126.96 -34.78
N GLU A 337 60.44 126.27 -34.07
CA GLU A 337 61.58 126.88 -33.38
C GLU A 337 62.59 127.47 -34.36
N GLU A 338 62.94 126.76 -35.43
CA GLU A 338 63.78 127.27 -36.52
C GLU A 338 63.17 128.53 -37.17
N LEU A 339 61.86 128.52 -37.47
CA LEU A 339 61.16 129.68 -38.01
C LEU A 339 61.18 130.88 -37.04
N LYS A 340 61.00 130.65 -35.73
CA LYS A 340 61.13 131.72 -34.71
C LYS A 340 62.55 132.28 -34.70
N HIS A 341 63.56 131.42 -34.75
CA HIS A 341 64.96 131.83 -34.78
C HIS A 341 65.28 132.63 -36.05
N LEU A 342 64.80 132.21 -37.22
CA LEU A 342 64.98 132.91 -38.49
C LEU A 342 64.29 134.28 -38.49
N LYS A 343 63.07 134.38 -37.94
CA LYS A 343 62.39 135.67 -37.75
C LYS A 343 63.20 136.61 -36.87
N HIS A 344 63.69 136.13 -35.73
CA HIS A 344 64.54 136.93 -34.84
C HIS A 344 65.83 137.39 -35.52
N ASN A 345 66.47 136.51 -36.29
CA ASN A 345 67.67 136.86 -37.07
C ASN A 345 67.36 137.90 -38.15
N LEU A 346 66.22 137.79 -38.83
CA LEU A 346 65.77 138.74 -39.84
C LEU A 346 65.51 140.12 -39.19
N GLU A 347 64.79 140.16 -38.07
CA GLU A 347 64.54 141.40 -37.32
C GLU A 347 65.85 142.06 -36.89
N ARG A 348 66.82 141.28 -36.40
CA ARG A 348 68.17 141.78 -36.06
C ARG A 348 68.87 142.34 -37.29
N ALA A 349 68.91 141.59 -38.39
CA ALA A 349 69.55 142.03 -39.63
C ALA A 349 68.89 143.28 -40.22
N GLU A 350 67.56 143.43 -40.10
CA GLU A 350 66.85 144.64 -40.49
C GLU A 350 67.22 145.84 -39.62
N LEU A 351 67.44 145.62 -38.32
CA LEU A 351 67.89 146.64 -37.37
C LEU A 351 69.32 147.08 -37.69
N ASP A 352 70.23 146.12 -37.88
CA ASP A 352 71.61 146.36 -38.30
C ASP A 352 71.65 147.11 -39.64
N ARG A 353 70.79 146.73 -40.60
CA ARG A 353 70.66 147.42 -41.90
C ARG A 353 70.17 148.85 -41.73
N LYS A 354 69.18 149.11 -40.86
CA LYS A 354 68.69 150.47 -40.57
C LYS A 354 69.79 151.31 -39.94
N GLU A 355 70.52 150.77 -38.96
CA GLU A 355 71.64 151.45 -38.31
C GLU A 355 72.75 151.78 -39.32
N ALA A 356 73.12 150.83 -40.19
CA ALA A 356 74.08 151.08 -41.27
C ALA A 356 73.60 152.17 -42.24
N LEU A 357 72.30 152.20 -42.58
CA LEU A 357 71.71 153.22 -43.44
C LEU A 357 71.72 154.60 -42.76
N ASP A 358 71.46 154.67 -41.46
CA ASP A 358 71.54 155.89 -40.67
C ASP A 358 72.98 156.41 -40.57
N LEU A 359 73.96 155.51 -40.38
CA LEU A 359 75.39 155.83 -40.41
C LEU A 359 75.83 156.35 -41.79
N LEU A 360 75.35 155.72 -42.86
CA LEU A 360 75.58 156.20 -44.23
C LEU A 360 75.00 157.60 -44.43
N ASN A 361 73.74 157.82 -44.04
CA ASN A 361 73.10 159.14 -44.10
C ASN A 361 73.84 160.19 -43.27
N ARG A 362 74.36 159.82 -42.09
CA ARG A 362 75.22 160.71 -41.27
C ARG A 362 76.53 161.02 -41.99
N SER A 363 77.18 160.02 -42.58
CA SER A 363 78.41 160.19 -43.37
C SER A 363 78.18 161.06 -44.60
N GLU A 364 77.06 160.89 -45.30
CA GLU A 364 76.65 161.73 -46.43
C GLU A 364 76.35 163.16 -45.98
N LYS A 365 75.68 163.37 -44.84
CA LYS A 365 75.51 164.71 -44.25
C LYS A 365 76.83 165.37 -43.89
N VAL A 366 77.77 164.63 -43.28
CA VAL A 366 79.13 165.11 -42.97
C VAL A 366 79.90 165.41 -44.27
N SER A 367 79.72 164.60 -45.31
CA SER A 367 80.32 164.81 -46.63
C SER A 367 79.72 166.04 -47.33
N CYS A 368 78.41 166.27 -47.22
CA CYS A 368 77.74 167.49 -47.68
C CYS A 368 78.23 168.71 -46.89
N LEU A 369 78.39 168.63 -45.57
CA LEU A 369 78.97 169.71 -44.76
C LEU A 369 80.42 170.00 -45.17
N LYS A 370 81.24 168.97 -45.44
CA LYS A 370 82.59 169.13 -45.99
C LYS A 370 82.58 169.74 -47.39
N ARG A 371 81.59 169.41 -48.23
CA ARG A 371 81.41 169.95 -49.59
C ARG A 371 80.89 171.40 -49.59
N CYS A 372 80.20 171.84 -48.53
CA CYS A 372 79.81 173.25 -48.33
C CYS A 372 80.95 174.12 -47.75
N ALA A 373 81.97 173.53 -47.12
CA ALA A 373 83.07 174.27 -46.49
C ALA A 373 84.25 174.62 -47.42
N TYR A 374 84.27 174.12 -48.67
CA TYR A 374 85.28 174.47 -49.67
C TYR A 374 84.66 174.55 -51.08
N PRO A 375 84.49 175.75 -51.66
CA PRO A 375 84.18 175.90 -53.07
C PRO A 375 85.49 175.92 -53.87
N SER A 376 85.73 174.92 -54.73
CA SER A 376 86.14 175.12 -56.15
C SER A 376 86.89 173.94 -56.79
N ILE A 377 86.51 173.71 -58.04
CA ILE A 377 87.29 173.15 -59.19
C ILE A 377 87.38 171.61 -59.26
N VAL A 378 86.42 170.96 -59.94
CA VAL A 378 86.41 170.53 -61.37
C VAL A 378 87.14 169.18 -61.58
N CYS A 379 86.40 168.14 -62.00
CA CYS A 379 86.47 167.54 -63.35
C CYS A 379 85.99 166.08 -63.40
N THR A 380 85.22 165.79 -64.45
CA THR A 380 85.15 164.53 -65.25
C THR A 380 84.64 163.21 -64.66
N CYS A 381 83.46 162.82 -65.18
CA CYS A 381 83.18 161.63 -66.00
C CYS A 381 83.59 160.23 -65.50
N LEU A 382 82.61 159.33 -65.28
CA LEU A 382 82.15 158.26 -66.21
C LEU A 382 81.50 157.06 -65.47
N TYR A 383 80.41 156.58 -66.08
CA TYR A 383 79.73 155.27 -65.93
C TYR A 383 80.72 154.06 -66.04
N PRO A 384 80.36 152.81 -65.66
CA PRO A 384 79.09 152.11 -65.93
C PRO A 384 78.20 151.78 -64.73
#